data_AF-A0A0N5ANM2-F1
#
_entry.id   AF-A0A0N5ANM2-F1
#
_cell.length_a   1.000
_cell.length_b   1.000
_cell.length_c   1.000
_cell.angle_alpha   90.00
_cell.angle_beta   90.00
_cell.angle_gamma   90.00
#
_symmetry.space_group_name_H-M   'P 1'
#
loop_
_entity.id
_entity.type
_entity.pdbx_description
1 polymer ?
#
loop_
_entity_poly.entity_id
_entity_poly.type
_entity_poly.pdbx_seq_one_letter_code
_entity_poly.pdbx_strand_id
1 'polypeptide(L)'
;MVRITPLWETVSTAVENLFTKTDGFECYKFRVGSYNDVVDESYKLKYSFNTLAILLINTPSFFETTFKKWLQSKKKPEEGYSEFTKRFGCNPINKFFVEKINNAQKALLPVKSEVVYDFEFTADGRPKVIMGTCGHVSGAAYFYHPRPEINNNNIIVDGCKSAVAPIRPMGLSLHRKYGGHFAFRAVIIFPEVILPDTFLELKPKMVLKSEKEQSEAIELFNIYWQDGRFRDCGCTGERYSDLQKAFYSVSPVERWNLIKECYMDSEALFLRLQSLLPSEDGYEMHRFKISSYNASAGPCFQLPYPDDAMGVVLLNTPSFFESTFKTWLCSKKSPLETYEDFIAKYPSGPIQVFFAEKLAEVKQALNPVETVVIYDYDLHPNRRPKILIAVAGHVSGAAFFYHPPEEAIGELAPRNPEKKRAGLSLHPKYGGYFAYRAVLIFPNVLLPTDFKEQRAPMLLKTVEKQDEAVELYNNKWWEGKFRDCGDPVEKYSAFQLKYFSSLPNKRWELLKHWFY
;
A
#
# COMPACT_ATOMS: atom_id res chain seq x y z
N MET A 1 -38.11 -32.14 17.05
CA MET A 1 -36.93 -32.84 16.47
C MET A 1 -35.78 -31.86 16.40
N VAL A 2 -34.73 -32.05 17.19
CA VAL A 2 -33.49 -31.28 17.05
C VAL A 2 -32.77 -31.83 15.81
N ARG A 3 -32.63 -31.04 14.74
CA ARG A 3 -31.81 -31.43 13.59
C ARG A 3 -30.36 -31.46 14.06
N ILE A 4 -29.78 -32.65 14.18
CA ILE A 4 -28.34 -32.82 14.41
C ILE A 4 -27.66 -32.53 13.07
N THR A 5 -26.86 -31.47 13.00
CA THR A 5 -26.07 -31.15 11.83
C THR A 5 -25.05 -32.26 11.57
N PRO A 6 -24.98 -32.84 10.36
CA PRO A 6 -23.98 -33.84 10.01
C PRO A 6 -22.55 -33.35 10.28
N LEU A 7 -21.66 -34.27 10.67
CA LEU A 7 -20.26 -33.94 10.96
C LEU A 7 -19.57 -33.25 9.78
N TRP A 8 -19.82 -33.71 8.55
CA TRP A 8 -19.20 -33.14 7.35
C TRP A 8 -19.63 -31.68 7.10
N GLU A 9 -20.88 -31.32 7.41
CA GLU A 9 -21.36 -29.92 7.31
C GLU A 9 -20.65 -29.06 8.35
N THR A 10 -20.55 -29.56 9.58
CA THR A 10 -19.87 -28.87 10.68
C THR A 10 -18.40 -28.60 10.37
N VAL A 11 -17.68 -29.62 9.90
CA VAL A 11 -16.26 -29.52 9.50
C VAL A 11 -16.10 -28.57 8.31
N SER A 12 -16.97 -28.66 7.32
CA SER A 12 -16.94 -27.79 6.14
C SER A 12 -17.12 -26.32 6.51
N THR A 13 -18.13 -26.01 7.32
CA THR A 13 -18.38 -24.65 7.80
C THR A 13 -17.23 -24.13 8.65
N ALA A 14 -16.64 -24.97 9.51
CA ALA A 14 -15.49 -24.59 10.30
C ALA A 14 -14.28 -24.23 9.41
N VAL A 15 -14.00 -25.01 8.36
CA VAL A 15 -12.94 -24.71 7.39
C VAL A 15 -13.26 -23.41 6.63
N GLU A 16 -14.48 -23.23 6.14
CA GLU A 16 -14.90 -21.99 5.45
C GLU A 16 -14.78 -20.74 6.35
N ASN A 17 -14.99 -20.87 7.66
CA ASN A 17 -14.78 -19.78 8.63
C ASN A 17 -13.30 -19.48 8.90
N LEU A 18 -12.41 -20.48 8.78
CA LEU A 18 -10.96 -20.31 8.95
C LEU A 18 -10.29 -19.74 7.69
N PHE A 19 -10.90 -19.97 6.52
CA PHE A 19 -10.46 -19.57 5.19
C PHE A 19 -11.55 -18.75 4.48
N THR A 20 -11.73 -17.52 4.95
CA THR A 20 -12.82 -16.66 4.50
C THR A 20 -12.57 -16.06 3.11
N LYS A 21 -13.66 -15.72 2.42
CA LYS A 21 -13.61 -14.98 1.15
C LYS A 21 -13.02 -13.58 1.29
N THR A 22 -13.22 -12.94 2.45
CA THR A 22 -12.66 -11.61 2.76
C THR A 22 -11.14 -11.65 2.86
N ASP A 23 -10.59 -12.78 3.33
CA ASP A 23 -9.14 -13.03 3.38
C ASP A 23 -8.58 -13.57 2.06
N GLY A 24 -9.42 -13.68 1.03
CA GLY A 24 -9.04 -14.12 -0.30
C GLY A 24 -8.92 -15.63 -0.48
N PHE A 25 -9.72 -16.41 0.24
CA PHE A 25 -9.78 -17.86 0.09
C PHE A 25 -11.14 -18.35 -0.39
N GLU A 26 -11.14 -19.46 -1.13
CA GLU A 26 -12.35 -20.22 -1.43
C GLU A 26 -12.07 -21.72 -1.18
N CYS A 27 -13.06 -22.43 -0.63
CA CYS A 27 -12.99 -23.83 -0.27
C CYS A 27 -14.02 -24.63 -1.08
N TYR A 28 -13.60 -25.78 -1.65
CA TYR A 28 -14.46 -26.62 -2.49
C TYR A 28 -14.41 -28.08 -2.03
N LYS A 29 -15.58 -28.63 -1.75
CA LYS A 29 -15.76 -29.98 -1.21
C LYS A 29 -15.83 -30.99 -2.35
N PHE A 30 -15.20 -32.14 -2.18
CA PHE A 30 -15.32 -33.27 -3.10
C PHE A 30 -15.08 -34.59 -2.38
N ARG A 31 -15.53 -35.69 -2.99
CA ARG A 31 -15.20 -37.05 -2.55
C ARG A 31 -13.83 -37.46 -3.07
N VAL A 32 -13.03 -38.11 -2.23
CA VAL A 32 -11.76 -38.71 -2.67
C VAL A 32 -11.98 -39.70 -3.83
N GLY A 33 -13.10 -40.44 -3.80
CA GLY A 33 -13.52 -41.33 -4.88
C GLY A 33 -13.62 -40.63 -6.24
N SER A 34 -14.30 -39.48 -6.29
CA SER A 34 -14.45 -38.68 -7.52
C SER A 34 -13.11 -38.24 -8.12
N TYR A 35 -12.09 -38.00 -7.29
CA TYR A 35 -10.73 -37.77 -7.77
C TYR A 35 -10.06 -39.07 -8.25
N ASN A 36 -10.18 -40.16 -7.49
CA ASN A 36 -9.57 -41.45 -7.83
C ASN A 36 -10.12 -42.05 -9.13
N ASP A 37 -11.37 -41.76 -9.49
CA ASP A 37 -12.02 -42.27 -10.71
C ASP A 37 -11.44 -41.68 -12.00
N VAL A 38 -10.73 -40.54 -11.93
CA VAL A 38 -10.25 -39.81 -13.11
C VAL A 38 -8.73 -39.69 -13.19
N VAL A 39 -8.00 -40.23 -12.20
CA VAL A 39 -6.54 -40.26 -12.21
C VAL A 39 -6.01 -41.68 -12.39
N ASP A 40 -4.79 -41.78 -12.95
CA ASP A 40 -4.10 -43.06 -13.05
C ASP A 40 -3.85 -43.67 -11.67
N GLU A 41 -3.73 -45.00 -11.62
CA GLU A 41 -3.53 -45.77 -10.39
C GLU A 41 -2.41 -45.20 -9.49
N SER A 42 -1.34 -44.70 -10.12
CA SER A 42 -0.20 -44.13 -9.40
C SER A 42 -0.47 -42.83 -8.64
N TYR A 43 -1.57 -42.14 -8.94
CA TYR A 43 -1.99 -40.90 -8.30
C TYR A 43 -3.19 -41.08 -7.37
N LYS A 44 -3.74 -42.30 -7.26
CA LYS A 44 -4.89 -42.57 -6.40
C LYS A 44 -4.55 -42.36 -4.93
N LEU A 45 -5.43 -41.67 -4.23
CA LEU A 45 -5.35 -41.46 -2.79
C LEU A 45 -5.96 -42.65 -2.06
N LYS A 46 -5.29 -43.14 -1.02
CA LYS A 46 -5.66 -44.37 -0.29
C LYS A 46 -6.70 -44.13 0.80
N TYR A 47 -7.87 -43.63 0.41
CA TYR A 47 -9.01 -43.40 1.31
C TYR A 47 -10.29 -44.02 0.75
N SER A 48 -11.32 -44.13 1.60
CA SER A 48 -12.64 -44.60 1.18
C SER A 48 -13.26 -43.63 0.16
N PHE A 49 -14.12 -44.14 -0.73
CA PHE A 49 -14.72 -43.36 -1.81
C PHE A 49 -15.37 -42.06 -1.31
N ASN A 50 -16.21 -42.16 -0.28
CA ASN A 50 -16.96 -41.03 0.28
C ASN A 50 -16.18 -40.17 1.28
N THR A 51 -14.86 -40.35 1.42
CA THR A 51 -14.04 -39.51 2.30
C THR A 51 -14.12 -38.05 1.87
N LEU A 52 -14.39 -37.14 2.82
CA LEU A 52 -14.41 -35.70 2.59
C LEU A 52 -13.00 -35.19 2.30
N ALA A 53 -12.85 -34.52 1.16
CA ALA A 53 -11.71 -33.66 0.85
C ALA A 53 -12.18 -32.24 0.56
N ILE A 54 -11.38 -31.25 0.97
CA ILE A 54 -11.61 -29.83 0.72
C ILE A 54 -10.40 -29.27 -0.03
N LEU A 55 -10.65 -28.80 -1.25
CA LEU A 55 -9.69 -28.04 -2.04
C LEU A 55 -9.69 -26.57 -1.60
N LEU A 56 -8.52 -26.07 -1.22
CA LEU A 56 -8.28 -24.68 -0.88
C LEU A 56 -7.63 -23.95 -2.07
N ILE A 57 -8.22 -22.82 -2.46
CA ILE A 57 -7.62 -21.88 -3.42
C ILE A 57 -7.44 -20.51 -2.78
N ASN A 58 -6.49 -19.73 -3.31
CA ASN A 58 -6.46 -18.29 -3.07
C ASN A 58 -6.93 -17.51 -4.30
N THR A 59 -7.63 -16.41 -4.06
CA THR A 59 -8.15 -15.48 -5.06
C THR A 59 -7.18 -14.29 -5.23
N PRO A 60 -7.48 -13.30 -6.09
CA PRO A 60 -6.63 -12.11 -6.22
C PRO A 60 -6.42 -11.34 -4.92
N SER A 61 -7.50 -11.06 -4.19
CA SER A 61 -7.48 -10.28 -2.94
C SER A 61 -6.49 -10.80 -1.89
N PHE A 62 -6.24 -12.12 -1.84
CA PHE A 62 -5.32 -12.77 -0.88
C PHE A 62 -3.98 -12.06 -0.73
N PHE A 63 -3.38 -11.65 -1.84
CA PHE A 63 -2.01 -11.11 -1.82
C PHE A 63 -1.96 -9.79 -1.04
N GLU A 64 -2.92 -8.91 -1.29
CA GLU A 64 -3.02 -7.58 -0.69
C GLU A 64 -3.62 -7.63 0.72
N THR A 65 -4.70 -8.38 0.91
CA THR A 65 -5.47 -8.34 2.17
C THR A 65 -4.89 -9.22 3.26
N THR A 66 -4.18 -10.30 2.89
CA THR A 66 -3.77 -11.36 3.82
C THR A 66 -2.26 -11.58 3.81
N PHE A 67 -1.66 -11.85 2.64
CA PHE A 67 -0.25 -12.24 2.57
C PHE A 67 0.69 -11.11 3.00
N LYS A 68 0.51 -9.89 2.48
CA LYS A 68 1.33 -8.74 2.87
C LYS A 68 1.24 -8.44 4.36
N LYS A 69 0.03 -8.43 4.93
CA LYS A 69 -0.20 -8.20 6.37
C LYS A 69 0.46 -9.27 7.22
N TRP A 70 0.34 -10.54 6.83
CA TRP A 70 1.05 -11.62 7.52
C TRP A 70 2.56 -11.40 7.45
N LEU A 71 3.11 -11.09 6.28
CA LEU A 71 4.55 -10.88 6.12
C LEU A 71 5.06 -9.75 7.02
N GLN A 72 4.35 -8.62 7.07
CA GLN A 72 4.63 -7.50 7.96
C GLN A 72 4.58 -7.92 9.44
N SER A 73 3.56 -8.68 9.84
CA SER A 73 3.41 -9.17 11.23
C SER A 73 4.53 -10.10 11.69
N LYS A 74 5.29 -10.68 10.76
CA LYS A 74 6.40 -11.59 11.08
C LYS A 74 7.70 -10.88 11.37
N LYS A 75 7.81 -9.58 11.11
CA LYS A 75 9.03 -8.82 11.37
C LYS A 75 9.32 -8.77 12.87
N LYS A 76 10.57 -9.01 13.26
CA LYS A 76 11.04 -8.76 14.62
C LYS A 76 11.66 -7.35 14.70
N PRO A 77 11.59 -6.66 15.86
CA PRO A 77 12.05 -5.27 16.00
C PRO A 77 13.49 -5.01 15.54
N GLU A 78 14.42 -5.94 15.77
CA GLU A 78 15.85 -5.79 15.46
C GLU A 78 16.31 -6.58 14.22
N GLU A 79 15.38 -7.26 13.53
CA GLU A 79 15.75 -8.09 12.38
C GLU A 79 16.03 -7.18 11.17
N GLY A 80 17.17 -7.41 10.51
CA GLY A 80 17.50 -6.75 9.25
C GLY A 80 16.82 -7.45 8.06
N TYR A 81 16.62 -6.75 6.94
CA TYR A 81 15.96 -7.33 5.75
C TYR A 81 16.63 -8.62 5.24
N SER A 82 17.97 -8.66 5.25
CA SER A 82 18.70 -9.86 4.82
C SER A 82 18.45 -11.06 5.75
N GLU A 83 18.33 -10.82 7.05
CA GLU A 83 18.03 -11.87 8.03
C GLU A 83 16.58 -12.35 7.89
N PHE A 84 15.64 -11.40 7.72
CA PHE A 84 14.23 -11.70 7.48
C PHE A 84 14.03 -12.58 6.25
N THR A 85 14.60 -12.21 5.10
CA THR A 85 14.47 -13.01 3.87
C THR A 85 15.10 -14.39 4.00
N LYS A 86 16.26 -14.51 4.67
CA LYS A 86 16.89 -15.80 4.99
C LYS A 86 15.99 -16.69 5.84
N ARG A 87 15.31 -16.13 6.85
CA ARG A 87 14.39 -16.88 7.70
C ARG A 87 13.22 -17.47 6.92
N PHE A 88 12.75 -16.81 5.86
CA PHE A 88 11.65 -17.31 5.03
C PHE A 88 12.08 -18.13 3.82
N GLY A 89 13.36 -18.07 3.43
CA GLY A 89 13.87 -18.76 2.25
C GLY A 89 13.30 -18.17 0.95
N CYS A 90 13.36 -18.91 -0.15
CA CYS A 90 12.98 -18.41 -1.47
C CYS A 90 11.45 -18.32 -1.70
N ASN A 91 10.61 -18.96 -0.87
CA ASN A 91 9.17 -18.98 -1.10
C ASN A 91 8.37 -18.67 0.18
N PRO A 92 8.21 -17.38 0.53
CA PRO A 92 7.46 -16.97 1.72
C PRO A 92 5.97 -17.36 1.67
N ILE A 93 5.39 -17.51 0.47
CA ILE A 93 3.99 -17.94 0.32
C ILE A 93 3.80 -19.36 0.83
N ASN A 94 4.73 -20.28 0.52
CA ASN A 94 4.62 -21.66 1.01
C ASN A 94 4.64 -21.69 2.54
N LYS A 95 5.49 -20.87 3.18
CA LYS A 95 5.54 -20.76 4.65
C LYS A 95 4.25 -20.19 5.22
N PHE A 96 3.66 -19.18 4.57
CA PHE A 96 2.33 -18.68 4.95
C PHE A 96 1.29 -19.80 4.99
N PHE A 97 1.18 -20.58 3.91
CA PHE A 97 0.15 -21.63 3.82
C PHE A 97 0.38 -22.75 4.82
N VAL A 98 1.62 -23.18 5.01
CA VAL A 98 1.96 -24.19 6.03
C VAL A 98 1.55 -23.71 7.42
N GLU A 99 1.90 -22.47 7.78
CA GLU A 99 1.54 -21.93 9.10
C GLU A 99 0.03 -21.77 9.27
N LYS A 100 -0.65 -21.17 8.28
CA LYS A 100 -2.10 -20.92 8.33
C LYS A 100 -2.88 -22.22 8.40
N ILE A 101 -2.52 -23.23 7.61
CA ILE A 101 -3.20 -24.53 7.62
C ILE A 101 -2.90 -25.31 8.91
N ASN A 102 -1.66 -25.31 9.40
CA ASN A 102 -1.34 -25.94 10.70
C ASN A 102 -2.18 -25.35 11.85
N ASN A 103 -2.39 -24.03 11.85
CA ASN A 103 -3.26 -23.38 12.82
C ASN A 103 -4.73 -23.78 12.64
N ALA A 104 -5.19 -23.93 11.40
CA ALA A 104 -6.54 -24.42 11.10
C ALA A 104 -6.73 -25.87 11.58
N GLN A 105 -5.75 -26.77 11.36
CA GLN A 105 -5.83 -28.15 11.86
C GLN A 105 -5.94 -28.22 13.38
N LYS A 106 -5.20 -27.37 14.11
CA LYS A 106 -5.32 -27.26 15.57
C LYS A 106 -6.71 -26.81 16.01
N ALA A 107 -7.30 -25.84 15.29
CA ALA A 107 -8.64 -25.33 15.57
C ALA A 107 -9.76 -26.36 15.26
N LEU A 108 -9.48 -27.36 14.42
CA LEU A 108 -10.43 -28.41 14.04
C LEU A 108 -10.36 -29.66 14.93
N LEU A 109 -9.46 -29.71 15.91
CA LEU A 109 -9.38 -30.81 16.86
C LEU A 109 -10.72 -30.98 17.62
N PRO A 110 -11.18 -32.24 17.85
CA PRO A 110 -10.44 -33.49 17.67
C PRO A 110 -10.51 -34.10 16.26
N VAL A 111 -11.16 -33.45 15.29
CA VAL A 111 -11.27 -34.00 13.92
C VAL A 111 -9.91 -34.00 13.25
N LYS A 112 -9.40 -35.19 12.93
CA LYS A 112 -8.11 -35.34 12.24
C LYS A 112 -8.24 -34.97 10.77
N SER A 113 -7.18 -34.36 10.26
CA SER A 113 -7.04 -34.07 8.84
C SER A 113 -5.61 -34.30 8.36
N GLU A 114 -5.49 -34.63 7.08
CA GLU A 114 -4.24 -34.72 6.35
C GLU A 114 -4.22 -33.66 5.27
N VAL A 115 -3.06 -33.05 5.03
CA VAL A 115 -2.92 -31.92 4.10
C VAL A 115 -1.90 -32.28 3.04
N VAL A 116 -2.27 -32.08 1.78
CA VAL A 116 -1.37 -32.20 0.64
C VAL A 116 -1.29 -30.84 -0.05
N TYR A 117 -0.12 -30.21 -0.05
CA TYR A 117 0.09 -28.91 -0.70
C TYR A 117 0.38 -29.05 -2.20
N ASP A 118 0.16 -27.97 -2.95
CA ASP A 118 0.40 -27.89 -4.40
C ASP A 118 1.88 -28.09 -4.78
N PHE A 119 2.78 -27.82 -3.84
CA PHE A 119 4.22 -27.95 -4.01
C PHE A 119 4.80 -29.26 -3.45
N GLU A 120 3.97 -30.22 -3.02
CA GLU A 120 4.47 -31.51 -2.52
C GLU A 120 4.62 -32.56 -3.62
N PHE A 121 5.82 -33.14 -3.69
CA PHE A 121 6.17 -34.23 -4.60
C PHE A 121 6.61 -35.46 -3.81
N THR A 122 6.40 -36.63 -4.40
CA THR A 122 6.97 -37.90 -3.96
C THR A 122 8.47 -37.94 -4.25
N ALA A 123 9.18 -38.92 -3.69
CA ALA A 123 10.64 -39.06 -3.85
C ALA A 123 11.08 -39.25 -5.31
N ASP A 124 10.21 -39.83 -6.14
CA ASP A 124 10.41 -40.00 -7.59
C ASP A 124 9.93 -38.80 -8.42
N GLY A 125 9.64 -37.66 -7.78
CA GLY A 125 9.34 -36.40 -8.45
C GLY A 125 7.93 -36.27 -9.01
N ARG A 126 7.01 -37.17 -8.65
CA ARG A 126 5.59 -37.04 -9.03
C ARG A 126 4.85 -36.16 -8.02
N PRO A 127 3.91 -35.32 -8.45
CA PRO A 127 3.08 -34.57 -7.51
C PRO A 127 2.27 -35.55 -6.65
N LYS A 128 2.16 -35.30 -5.34
CA LYS A 128 1.35 -36.15 -4.44
C LYS A 128 -0.14 -36.09 -4.78
N VAL A 129 -0.61 -34.99 -5.37
CA VAL A 129 -1.98 -34.81 -5.86
C VAL A 129 -1.98 -33.96 -7.12
N ILE A 130 -2.85 -34.28 -8.09
CA ILE A 130 -2.99 -33.48 -9.31
C ILE A 130 -4.02 -32.36 -9.05
N MET A 131 -3.53 -31.17 -8.71
CA MET A 131 -4.38 -30.03 -8.32
C MET A 131 -5.40 -29.62 -9.40
N GLY A 132 -5.02 -29.68 -10.69
CA GLY A 132 -5.96 -29.40 -11.79
C GLY A 132 -7.17 -30.34 -11.80
N THR A 133 -6.93 -31.62 -11.50
CA THR A 133 -7.99 -32.62 -11.35
C THR A 133 -8.85 -32.34 -10.12
N CYS A 134 -8.25 -32.04 -8.96
CA CYS A 134 -9.00 -31.64 -7.77
C CYS A 134 -9.90 -30.42 -8.06
N GLY A 135 -9.37 -29.42 -8.77
CA GLY A 135 -10.12 -28.25 -9.22
C GLY A 135 -11.32 -28.59 -10.10
N HIS A 136 -11.16 -29.56 -10.99
CA HIS A 136 -12.22 -30.01 -11.88
C HIS A 136 -13.30 -30.78 -11.10
N VAL A 137 -12.93 -31.82 -10.35
CA VAL A 137 -13.90 -32.70 -9.68
C VAL A 137 -14.63 -32.02 -8.53
N SER A 138 -14.02 -31.02 -7.89
CA SER A 138 -14.68 -30.21 -6.85
C SER A 138 -15.58 -29.10 -7.40
N GLY A 139 -15.57 -28.89 -8.72
CA GLY A 139 -16.32 -27.82 -9.38
C GLY A 139 -15.71 -26.43 -9.25
N ALA A 140 -14.50 -26.31 -8.70
CA ALA A 140 -13.82 -25.03 -8.52
C ALA A 140 -13.48 -24.38 -9.87
N ALA A 141 -12.78 -25.11 -10.73
CA ALA A 141 -12.28 -24.59 -12.00
C ALA A 141 -12.32 -25.67 -13.07
N TYR A 142 -12.66 -25.28 -14.30
CA TYR A 142 -12.63 -26.22 -15.42
C TYR A 142 -11.18 -26.47 -15.82
N PHE A 143 -10.77 -27.74 -15.82
CA PHE A 143 -9.44 -28.16 -16.25
C PHE A 143 -9.43 -28.47 -17.75
N TYR A 144 -8.67 -27.68 -18.50
CA TYR A 144 -8.38 -27.88 -19.91
C TYR A 144 -7.13 -28.76 -20.02
N HIS A 145 -7.27 -29.95 -20.59
CA HIS A 145 -6.21 -30.94 -20.66
C HIS A 145 -5.03 -30.48 -21.52
N PRO A 146 -3.82 -31.00 -21.26
CA PRO A 146 -2.66 -30.83 -22.14
C PRO A 146 -2.98 -31.08 -23.61
N ARG A 147 -2.36 -30.29 -24.49
CA ARG A 147 -2.38 -30.48 -25.95
C ARG A 147 -0.99 -30.91 -26.42
N PRO A 148 -0.77 -32.19 -26.75
CA PRO A 148 0.54 -32.73 -27.12
C PRO A 148 1.22 -32.00 -28.30
N GLU A 149 0.42 -31.39 -29.18
CA GLU A 149 0.86 -30.58 -30.31
C GLU A 149 1.55 -29.27 -29.91
N ILE A 150 1.35 -28.80 -28.67
CA ILE A 150 1.99 -27.61 -28.12
C ILE A 150 3.32 -28.04 -27.49
N ASN A 151 4.40 -28.07 -28.29
CA ASN A 151 5.73 -28.42 -27.81
C ASN A 151 6.44 -27.19 -27.21
N ASN A 152 6.93 -27.32 -25.98
CA ASN A 152 7.65 -26.25 -25.29
C ASN A 152 9.13 -26.63 -25.10
N ASN A 153 10.00 -26.06 -25.93
CA ASN A 153 11.45 -26.19 -25.81
C ASN A 153 12.06 -25.14 -24.83
N ASN A 154 11.24 -24.42 -24.06
CA ASN A 154 11.75 -23.35 -23.18
C ASN A 154 12.56 -23.91 -22.01
N ILE A 155 13.70 -23.26 -21.77
CA ILE A 155 14.58 -23.49 -20.63
C ILE A 155 14.04 -22.68 -19.45
N ILE A 156 13.55 -23.34 -18.39
CA ILE A 156 13.28 -22.66 -17.12
C ILE A 156 14.58 -22.64 -16.32
N VAL A 157 15.16 -21.46 -16.17
CA VAL A 157 16.25 -21.22 -15.22
C VAL A 157 15.61 -20.84 -13.88
N ASP A 158 15.19 -21.84 -13.09
CA ASP A 158 14.87 -21.58 -11.69
C ASP A 158 16.21 -21.52 -10.96
N GLY A 159 16.56 -20.38 -10.36
CA GLY A 159 17.90 -20.06 -9.82
C GLY A 159 18.45 -21.01 -8.73
N CYS A 160 17.85 -22.19 -8.54
CA CYS A 160 18.31 -23.29 -7.70
C CYS A 160 18.53 -24.60 -8.47
N LYS A 161 17.96 -24.80 -9.67
CA LYS A 161 18.18 -25.97 -10.55
C LYS A 161 17.90 -25.62 -12.03
N SER A 162 18.91 -25.78 -12.89
CA SER A 162 18.73 -25.78 -14.34
C SER A 162 18.43 -27.20 -14.81
N ALA A 163 17.24 -27.44 -15.35
CA ALA A 163 16.92 -28.68 -16.04
C ALA A 163 16.52 -28.38 -17.49
N VAL A 164 17.32 -28.88 -18.44
CA VAL A 164 17.02 -28.85 -19.87
C VAL A 164 16.30 -30.16 -20.19
N ALA A 165 14.99 -30.19 -19.99
CA ALA A 165 14.16 -31.29 -20.45
C ALA A 165 12.97 -30.71 -21.22
N PRO A 166 12.52 -31.34 -22.33
CA PRO A 166 11.31 -30.93 -23.01
C PRO A 166 10.16 -30.97 -22.01
N ILE A 167 9.59 -29.80 -21.73
CA ILE A 167 8.49 -29.67 -20.79
C ILE A 167 7.26 -30.21 -21.51
N ARG A 168 6.74 -31.35 -21.06
CA ARG A 168 5.44 -31.84 -21.55
C ARG A 168 4.42 -30.73 -21.31
N PRO A 169 3.60 -30.37 -22.32
CA PRO A 169 2.61 -29.33 -22.17
C PRO A 169 1.73 -29.65 -20.97
N MET A 170 1.52 -28.65 -20.12
CA MET A 170 0.68 -28.75 -18.94
C MET A 170 -0.73 -28.31 -19.29
N GLY A 171 -1.71 -28.93 -18.63
CA GLY A 171 -3.09 -28.48 -18.67
C GLY A 171 -3.28 -27.19 -17.88
N LEU A 172 -4.37 -26.49 -18.16
CA LEU A 172 -4.69 -25.19 -17.56
C LEU A 172 -6.06 -25.25 -16.89
N SER A 173 -6.15 -24.86 -15.62
CA SER A 173 -7.43 -24.66 -14.95
C SER A 173 -7.85 -23.19 -15.03
N LEU A 174 -9.09 -22.93 -15.45
CA LEU A 174 -9.67 -21.59 -15.44
C LEU A 174 -10.89 -21.53 -14.52
N HIS A 175 -10.87 -20.59 -13.59
CA HIS A 175 -11.96 -20.32 -12.66
C HIS A 175 -13.02 -19.45 -13.34
N ARG A 176 -14.31 -19.76 -13.11
CA ARG A 176 -15.45 -19.06 -13.75
C ARG A 176 -15.47 -17.54 -13.55
N LYS A 177 -14.92 -17.07 -12.43
CA LYS A 177 -14.85 -15.66 -12.04
C LYS A 177 -13.49 -15.06 -12.34
N TYR A 178 -12.42 -15.78 -12.03
CA TYR A 178 -11.06 -15.20 -11.96
C TYR A 178 -10.22 -15.53 -13.21
N GLY A 179 -10.72 -16.33 -14.16
CA GLY A 179 -9.86 -16.88 -15.22
C GLY A 179 -8.70 -17.66 -14.59
N GLY A 180 -7.46 -17.32 -14.94
CA GLY A 180 -6.23 -17.82 -14.30
C GLY A 180 -5.68 -16.92 -13.18
N HIS A 181 -6.43 -15.91 -12.70
CA HIS A 181 -6.07 -15.07 -11.55
C HIS A 181 -6.42 -15.74 -10.22
N PHE A 182 -5.96 -16.97 -10.02
CA PHE A 182 -6.09 -17.71 -8.76
C PHE A 182 -4.96 -18.76 -8.68
N ALA A 183 -4.83 -19.46 -7.55
CA ALA A 183 -4.00 -20.66 -7.48
C ALA A 183 -4.60 -21.70 -6.53
N PHE A 184 -4.45 -22.98 -6.88
CA PHE A 184 -4.64 -24.09 -5.95
C PHE A 184 -3.53 -24.09 -4.91
N ARG A 185 -3.85 -24.46 -3.66
CA ARG A 185 -2.89 -24.40 -2.55
C ARG A 185 -2.77 -25.67 -1.75
N ALA A 186 -3.89 -26.27 -1.41
CA ALA A 186 -3.88 -27.50 -0.64
C ALA A 186 -5.17 -28.29 -0.86
N VAL A 187 -5.07 -29.59 -0.65
CA VAL A 187 -6.20 -30.49 -0.40
C VAL A 187 -6.14 -30.90 1.06
N ILE A 188 -7.20 -30.63 1.81
CA ILE A 188 -7.37 -31.04 3.20
C ILE A 188 -8.31 -32.25 3.21
N ILE A 189 -7.79 -33.42 3.57
CA ILE A 189 -8.51 -34.69 3.61
C ILE A 189 -8.90 -34.98 5.05
N PHE A 190 -10.13 -35.42 5.28
CA PHE A 190 -10.64 -35.76 6.60
C PHE A 190 -10.99 -37.25 6.63
N PRO A 191 -10.03 -38.14 6.98
CA PRO A 191 -10.17 -39.58 6.80
C PRO A 191 -11.38 -40.20 7.52
N GLU A 192 -11.78 -39.61 8.64
CA GLU A 192 -12.89 -40.07 9.49
C GLU A 192 -14.23 -39.38 9.17
N VAL A 193 -14.25 -38.46 8.19
CA VAL A 193 -15.44 -37.69 7.83
C VAL A 193 -15.96 -38.15 6.48
N ILE A 194 -17.16 -38.74 6.48
CA ILE A 194 -17.77 -39.35 5.30
C ILE A 194 -18.90 -38.45 4.78
N LEU A 195 -18.84 -38.15 3.48
CA LEU A 195 -19.91 -37.50 2.75
C LEU A 195 -21.05 -38.50 2.50
N PRO A 196 -22.32 -38.09 2.61
CA PRO A 196 -23.44 -38.97 2.29
C PRO A 196 -23.46 -39.28 0.79
N ASP A 197 -24.03 -40.40 0.38
CA ASP A 197 -24.17 -40.76 -1.04
C ASP A 197 -24.97 -39.72 -1.85
N THR A 198 -25.84 -38.97 -1.16
CA THR A 198 -26.62 -37.85 -1.71
C THR A 198 -25.81 -36.59 -1.95
N PHE A 199 -24.56 -36.51 -1.46
CA PHE A 199 -23.66 -35.41 -1.79
C PHE A 199 -23.34 -35.46 -3.28
N LEU A 200 -23.48 -34.32 -3.96
CA LEU A 200 -23.15 -34.16 -5.36
C LEU A 200 -22.14 -33.02 -5.49
N GLU A 201 -21.01 -33.32 -6.12
CA GLU A 201 -20.04 -32.32 -6.48
C GLU A 201 -20.65 -31.30 -7.46
N LEU A 202 -20.20 -30.06 -7.33
CA LEU A 202 -20.54 -29.04 -8.31
C LEU A 202 -19.82 -29.37 -9.63
N LYS A 203 -20.52 -29.24 -10.75
CA LYS A 203 -19.86 -29.34 -12.06
C LYS A 203 -19.08 -28.05 -12.35
N PRO A 204 -17.80 -28.14 -12.74
CA PRO A 204 -17.03 -26.94 -13.08
C PRO A 204 -17.61 -26.29 -14.33
N LYS A 205 -17.64 -24.96 -14.34
CA LYS A 205 -18.15 -24.20 -15.50
C LYS A 205 -17.03 -24.04 -16.53
N MET A 206 -17.24 -24.62 -17.72
CA MET A 206 -16.41 -24.36 -18.89
C MET A 206 -16.56 -22.89 -19.32
N VAL A 207 -15.44 -22.15 -19.37
CA VAL A 207 -15.41 -20.71 -19.69
C VAL A 207 -15.02 -20.42 -21.14
N LEU A 208 -14.13 -21.22 -21.71
CA LEU A 208 -13.74 -21.21 -23.12
C LEU A 208 -14.60 -22.23 -23.88
N LYS A 209 -15.32 -21.77 -24.92
CA LYS A 209 -16.34 -22.59 -25.59
C LYS A 209 -15.82 -23.23 -26.87
N SER A 210 -14.86 -22.61 -27.53
CA SER A 210 -14.31 -23.11 -28.79
C SER A 210 -12.95 -23.80 -28.60
N GLU A 211 -12.68 -24.79 -29.44
CA GLU A 211 -11.36 -25.45 -29.52
C GLU A 211 -10.22 -24.44 -29.73
N LYS A 212 -10.47 -23.40 -30.53
CA LYS A 212 -9.51 -22.33 -30.79
C LYS A 212 -9.14 -21.56 -29.52
N GLU A 213 -10.12 -21.07 -28.78
CA GLU A 213 -9.89 -20.34 -27.51
C GLU A 213 -9.13 -21.23 -26.51
N GLN A 214 -9.50 -22.52 -26.43
CA GLN A 214 -8.83 -23.47 -25.55
C GLN A 214 -7.37 -23.68 -25.94
N SER A 215 -7.09 -23.86 -27.23
CA SER A 215 -5.73 -24.01 -27.74
C SER A 215 -4.88 -22.77 -27.47
N GLU A 216 -5.42 -21.57 -27.75
CA GLU A 216 -4.73 -20.29 -27.51
C GLU A 216 -4.42 -20.10 -26.01
N ALA A 217 -5.36 -20.42 -25.12
CA ALA A 217 -5.14 -20.29 -23.68
C ALA A 217 -4.07 -21.25 -23.16
N ILE A 218 -4.05 -22.50 -23.63
CA ILE A 218 -3.03 -23.48 -23.27
C ILE A 218 -1.66 -23.07 -23.83
N GLU A 219 -1.61 -22.52 -25.05
CA GLU A 219 -0.38 -21.99 -25.64
C GLU A 219 0.17 -20.82 -24.82
N LEU A 220 -0.67 -19.84 -24.48
CA LEU A 220 -0.28 -18.72 -23.61
C LEU A 220 0.25 -19.21 -22.25
N PHE A 221 -0.36 -20.24 -21.67
CA PHE A 221 0.07 -20.79 -20.39
C PHE A 221 1.38 -21.58 -20.48
N ASN A 222 1.66 -22.28 -21.58
CA ASN A 222 2.88 -23.06 -21.69
C ASN A 222 4.06 -22.22 -22.20
N ILE A 223 3.84 -21.35 -23.19
CA ILE A 223 4.90 -20.62 -23.88
C ILE A 223 5.12 -19.22 -23.30
N TYR A 224 4.04 -18.53 -22.91
CA TYR A 224 4.06 -17.10 -22.59
C TYR A 224 3.63 -16.78 -21.15
N TRP A 225 3.70 -17.73 -20.21
CA TRP A 225 3.12 -17.58 -18.87
C TRP A 225 3.61 -16.35 -18.08
N GLN A 226 4.84 -15.90 -18.34
CA GLN A 226 5.46 -14.77 -17.65
C GLN A 226 4.75 -13.45 -17.93
N ASP A 227 4.12 -13.29 -19.10
CA ASP A 227 3.35 -12.08 -19.41
C ASP A 227 1.95 -12.07 -18.75
N GLY A 228 1.52 -13.22 -18.21
CA GLY A 228 0.28 -13.38 -17.47
C GLY A 228 -0.99 -13.32 -18.31
N ARG A 229 -0.94 -13.18 -19.64
CA ARG A 229 -2.13 -13.02 -20.50
C ARG A 229 -3.07 -14.22 -20.44
N PHE A 230 -2.54 -15.44 -20.25
CA PHE A 230 -3.36 -16.64 -20.08
C PHE A 230 -4.37 -16.50 -18.92
N ARG A 231 -4.08 -15.65 -17.92
CA ARG A 231 -4.96 -15.45 -16.76
C ARG A 231 -6.24 -14.71 -17.12
N ASP A 232 -6.23 -13.90 -18.17
CA ASP A 232 -7.40 -13.15 -18.62
C ASP A 232 -8.38 -14.01 -19.43
N CYS A 233 -7.97 -15.20 -19.88
CA CYS A 233 -8.83 -16.16 -20.57
C CYS A 233 -10.05 -16.53 -19.70
N GLY A 234 -11.25 -16.15 -20.15
CA GLY A 234 -12.51 -16.42 -19.45
C GLY A 234 -12.69 -15.65 -18.13
N CYS A 235 -11.85 -14.66 -17.84
CA CYS A 235 -11.95 -13.86 -16.63
C CYS A 235 -13.12 -12.86 -16.70
N THR A 236 -14.00 -12.87 -15.70
CA THR A 236 -15.18 -11.99 -15.61
C THR A 236 -15.23 -11.17 -14.32
N GLY A 237 -14.27 -11.36 -13.43
CA GLY A 237 -14.24 -10.77 -12.11
C GLY A 237 -12.89 -10.14 -11.78
N GLU A 238 -12.50 -10.28 -10.52
CA GLU A 238 -11.27 -9.70 -9.99
C GLU A 238 -10.02 -10.29 -10.65
N ARG A 239 -9.00 -9.45 -10.80
CA ARG A 239 -7.69 -9.79 -11.38
C ARG A 239 -6.59 -9.53 -10.38
N TYR A 240 -5.45 -10.18 -10.55
CA TYR A 240 -4.24 -9.86 -9.78
C TYR A 240 -3.85 -8.39 -9.99
N SER A 241 -3.38 -7.75 -8.91
CA SER A 241 -2.74 -6.43 -8.99
C SER A 241 -1.47 -6.50 -9.85
N ASP A 242 -1.00 -5.37 -10.38
CA ASP A 242 0.21 -5.36 -11.21
C ASP A 242 1.44 -5.87 -10.43
N LEU A 243 1.53 -5.54 -9.13
CA LEU A 243 2.54 -6.11 -8.25
C LEU A 243 2.39 -7.62 -8.08
N GLN A 244 1.18 -8.12 -7.89
CA GLN A 244 0.92 -9.55 -7.73
C GLN A 244 1.23 -10.32 -9.03
N LYS A 245 0.92 -9.76 -10.20
CA LYS A 245 1.33 -10.32 -11.49
C LYS A 245 2.85 -10.38 -11.59
N ALA A 246 3.54 -9.26 -11.36
CA ALA A 246 5.00 -9.21 -11.37
C ALA A 246 5.62 -10.22 -10.40
N PHE A 247 5.04 -10.34 -9.20
CA PHE A 247 5.48 -11.30 -8.18
C PHE A 247 5.43 -12.75 -8.66
N TYR A 248 4.38 -13.13 -9.40
CA TYR A 248 4.26 -14.49 -9.94
C TYR A 248 5.03 -14.70 -11.24
N SER A 249 5.45 -13.64 -11.93
CA SER A 249 6.19 -13.70 -13.20
C SER A 249 7.71 -13.84 -13.04
N VAL A 250 8.26 -13.58 -11.83
CA VAL A 250 9.70 -13.68 -11.54
C VAL A 250 10.04 -14.93 -10.73
N SER A 251 11.34 -15.27 -10.70
CA SER A 251 11.83 -16.42 -9.92
C SER A 251 11.60 -16.22 -8.41
N PRO A 252 11.48 -17.31 -7.61
CA PRO A 252 11.27 -17.20 -6.17
C PRO A 252 12.29 -16.31 -5.43
N VAL A 253 13.54 -16.29 -5.88
CA VAL A 253 14.59 -15.45 -5.29
C VAL A 253 14.35 -13.97 -5.56
N GLU A 254 13.95 -13.62 -6.79
CA GLU A 254 13.70 -12.23 -7.21
C GLU A 254 12.43 -11.64 -6.59
N ARG A 255 11.47 -12.49 -6.19
CA ARG A 255 10.23 -12.07 -5.53
C ARG A 255 10.49 -11.15 -4.35
N TRP A 256 11.51 -11.43 -3.56
CA TRP A 256 11.88 -10.60 -2.42
C TRP A 256 12.10 -9.15 -2.80
N ASN A 257 12.74 -8.87 -3.94
CA ASN A 257 12.96 -7.48 -4.38
C ASN A 257 11.62 -6.75 -4.64
N LEU A 258 10.60 -7.45 -5.14
CA LEU A 258 9.27 -6.88 -5.41
C LEU A 258 8.47 -6.61 -4.12
N ILE A 259 8.70 -7.40 -3.06
CA ILE A 259 8.02 -7.23 -1.76
C ILE A 259 8.93 -6.62 -0.69
N LYS A 260 10.10 -6.12 -1.07
CA LYS A 260 11.05 -5.47 -0.16
C LYS A 260 10.41 -4.30 0.57
N GLU A 261 9.47 -3.62 -0.07
CA GLU A 261 8.76 -2.49 0.52
C GLU A 261 7.71 -2.91 1.54
N CYS A 262 7.19 -4.15 1.48
CA CYS A 262 6.43 -4.72 2.59
C CYS A 262 7.29 -4.86 3.87
N TYR A 263 8.61 -4.68 3.75
CA TYR A 263 9.56 -4.65 4.85
C TYR A 263 9.98 -3.23 5.29
N MET A 264 9.72 -2.18 4.48
CA MET A 264 10.09 -0.81 4.83
C MET A 264 9.25 -0.38 6.04
N ASP A 265 9.90 -0.30 7.20
CA ASP A 265 9.30 0.35 8.35
C ASP A 265 9.26 1.87 8.14
N SER A 266 8.48 2.53 8.99
CA SER A 266 8.35 3.98 9.02
C SER A 266 9.71 4.69 9.19
N GLU A 267 10.70 4.07 9.82
CA GLU A 267 12.06 4.63 9.93
C GLU A 267 12.80 4.62 8.60
N ALA A 268 12.87 3.48 7.91
CA ALA A 268 13.52 3.34 6.61
C ALA A 268 12.87 4.25 5.55
N LEU A 269 11.54 4.36 5.57
CA LEU A 269 10.82 5.28 4.68
C LEU A 269 11.14 6.74 5.01
N PHE A 270 11.21 7.10 6.29
CA PHE A 270 11.51 8.47 6.69
C PHE A 270 12.96 8.87 6.34
N LEU A 271 13.93 7.98 6.54
CA LEU A 271 15.31 8.18 6.07
C LEU A 271 15.37 8.35 4.54
N ARG A 272 14.56 7.58 3.80
CA ARG A 272 14.45 7.73 2.34
C ARG A 272 13.89 9.10 1.96
N LEU A 273 12.84 9.57 2.64
CA LEU A 273 12.31 10.92 2.44
C LEU A 273 13.37 11.99 2.70
N GLN A 274 14.14 11.87 3.79
CA GLN A 274 15.24 12.79 4.11
C GLN A 274 16.31 12.83 3.01
N SER A 275 16.59 11.70 2.34
CA SER A 275 17.50 11.70 1.18
C SER A 275 16.93 12.38 -0.08
N LEU A 276 15.60 12.38 -0.24
CA LEU A 276 14.92 12.98 -1.40
C LEU A 276 14.60 14.46 -1.20
N LEU A 277 14.42 14.86 0.06
CA LEU A 277 14.12 16.20 0.56
C LEU A 277 15.15 16.58 1.66
N PRO A 278 16.41 16.79 1.27
CA PRO A 278 17.50 17.03 2.21
C PRO A 278 17.38 18.38 2.94
N SER A 279 17.87 18.44 4.18
CA SER A 279 17.81 19.65 5.00
C SER A 279 18.64 20.81 4.45
N GLU A 280 19.75 20.51 3.77
CA GLU A 280 20.61 21.47 3.09
C GLU A 280 19.90 22.22 1.96
N ASP A 281 18.89 21.60 1.35
CA ASP A 281 18.03 22.22 0.34
C ASP A 281 16.89 23.04 0.97
N GLY A 282 16.88 23.19 2.29
CA GLY A 282 15.91 23.98 3.02
C GLY A 282 14.56 23.30 3.24
N TYR A 283 14.55 21.96 3.29
CA TYR A 283 13.39 21.19 3.72
C TYR A 283 13.51 20.79 5.18
N GLU A 284 12.37 20.70 5.86
CA GLU A 284 12.28 20.08 7.18
C GLU A 284 11.00 19.26 7.27
N MET A 285 11.09 18.09 7.91
CA MET A 285 10.02 17.11 7.96
C MET A 285 9.84 16.57 9.37
N HIS A 286 8.58 16.40 9.78
CA HIS A 286 8.22 15.83 11.08
C HIS A 286 7.12 14.78 10.94
N ARG A 287 7.30 13.64 11.61
CA ARG A 287 6.35 12.52 11.61
C ARG A 287 5.27 12.73 12.67
N PHE A 288 4.07 12.25 12.39
CA PHE A 288 2.97 12.19 13.35
C PHE A 288 2.03 11.02 13.04
N LYS A 289 1.28 10.57 14.05
CA LYS A 289 0.18 9.61 13.87
C LYS A 289 -1.07 10.34 13.39
N ILE A 290 -1.82 9.72 12.48
CA ILE A 290 -3.11 10.27 12.02
C ILE A 290 -4.08 10.48 13.20
N SER A 291 -4.06 9.59 14.19
CA SER A 291 -4.84 9.75 15.43
C SER A 291 -4.51 11.03 16.21
N SER A 292 -3.24 11.39 16.36
CA SER A 292 -2.80 12.63 17.03
C SER A 292 -3.36 13.88 16.34
N TYR A 293 -3.35 13.90 15.00
CA TYR A 293 -3.97 14.97 14.22
C TYR A 293 -5.50 14.96 14.35
N ASN A 294 -6.16 13.81 14.18
CA ASN A 294 -7.62 13.68 14.20
C ASN A 294 -8.21 14.07 15.57
N ALA A 295 -7.49 13.80 16.66
CA ALA A 295 -7.85 14.23 18.01
C ALA A 295 -7.86 15.77 18.16
N SER A 296 -7.03 16.48 17.37
CA SER A 296 -6.86 17.94 17.48
C SER A 296 -7.60 18.73 16.38
N ALA A 297 -7.85 18.14 15.21
CA ALA A 297 -8.40 18.83 14.05
C ALA A 297 -9.92 19.07 14.12
N GLY A 298 -10.62 18.34 15.00
CA GLY A 298 -12.07 18.36 15.13
C GLY A 298 -12.80 17.55 14.04
N PRO A 299 -14.10 17.22 14.23
CA PRO A 299 -14.80 16.21 13.43
C PRO A 299 -14.85 16.50 11.91
N CYS A 300 -14.90 17.77 11.53
CA CYS A 300 -15.00 18.19 10.12
C CYS A 300 -13.69 18.08 9.33
N PHE A 301 -12.55 17.89 10.02
CA PHE A 301 -11.21 17.88 9.43
C PHE A 301 -10.47 16.56 9.66
N GLN A 302 -11.15 15.55 10.21
CA GLN A 302 -10.57 14.23 10.41
C GLN A 302 -10.20 13.60 9.07
N LEU A 303 -9.01 13.00 9.03
CA LEU A 303 -8.50 12.27 7.89
C LEU A 303 -8.96 10.80 7.98
N PRO A 304 -9.49 10.22 6.90
CA PRO A 304 -10.05 8.87 6.89
C PRO A 304 -8.97 7.79 6.68
N TYR A 305 -7.93 7.80 7.51
CA TYR A 305 -6.83 6.82 7.47
C TYR A 305 -6.70 6.10 8.82
N PRO A 306 -6.02 4.93 8.87
CA PRO A 306 -5.78 4.23 10.13
C PRO A 306 -5.10 5.10 11.18
N ASP A 307 -5.45 4.92 12.44
CA ASP A 307 -4.97 5.75 13.56
C ASP A 307 -3.44 5.79 13.70
N ASP A 308 -2.79 4.65 13.47
CA ASP A 308 -1.33 4.50 13.52
C ASP A 308 -0.64 4.76 12.17
N ALA A 309 -1.37 5.15 11.12
CA ALA A 309 -0.75 5.49 9.84
C ALA A 309 0.20 6.69 9.99
N MET A 310 1.31 6.64 9.25
CA MET A 310 2.32 7.70 9.28
C MET A 310 1.88 8.90 8.44
N GLY A 311 1.74 10.05 9.09
CA GLY A 311 1.74 11.36 8.46
C GLY A 311 3.12 12.01 8.57
N VAL A 312 3.51 12.79 7.56
CA VAL A 312 4.72 13.61 7.57
C VAL A 312 4.35 15.03 7.16
N VAL A 313 4.54 16.01 8.04
CA VAL A 313 4.43 17.43 7.66
C VAL A 313 5.75 17.88 7.04
N LEU A 314 5.66 18.57 5.91
CA LEU A 314 6.79 19.17 5.19
C LEU A 314 6.70 20.69 5.30
N LEU A 315 7.80 21.32 5.70
CA LEU A 315 7.98 22.76 5.68
C LEU A 315 9.26 23.15 4.93
N ASN A 316 9.30 24.38 4.44
CA ASN A 316 10.54 24.99 3.96
C ASN A 316 11.10 25.96 4.99
N THR A 317 12.42 25.98 5.10
CA THR A 317 13.20 26.83 5.99
C THR A 317 13.64 28.12 5.26
N PRO A 318 14.36 29.05 5.91
CA PRO A 318 14.92 30.22 5.25
C PRO A 318 15.81 29.92 4.03
N SER A 319 16.68 28.91 4.11
CA SER A 319 17.67 28.62 3.06
C SER A 319 17.03 28.29 1.71
N PHE A 320 15.88 27.60 1.73
CA PHE A 320 15.13 27.14 0.55
C PHE A 320 15.05 28.17 -0.59
N PHE A 321 14.77 29.43 -0.28
CA PHE A 321 14.39 30.41 -1.31
C PHE A 321 15.55 30.81 -2.22
N GLU A 322 16.73 31.05 -1.65
CA GLU A 322 17.89 31.53 -2.41
C GLU A 322 18.82 30.40 -2.87
N SER A 323 18.83 29.25 -2.18
CA SER A 323 19.61 28.08 -2.62
C SER A 323 18.82 27.24 -3.63
N THR A 324 17.69 26.70 -3.22
CA THR A 324 16.99 25.64 -3.95
C THR A 324 16.02 26.20 -4.97
N PHE A 325 15.14 27.11 -4.53
CA PHE A 325 14.09 27.68 -5.37
C PHE A 325 14.67 28.57 -6.48
N LYS A 326 15.65 29.42 -6.17
CA LYS A 326 16.36 30.23 -7.17
C LYS A 326 16.99 29.35 -8.25
N THR A 327 17.76 28.33 -7.86
CA THR A 327 18.44 27.43 -8.81
C THR A 327 17.44 26.72 -9.72
N TRP A 328 16.37 26.17 -9.15
CA TRP A 328 15.31 25.55 -9.94
C TRP A 328 14.67 26.55 -10.90
N LEU A 329 14.32 27.76 -10.43
CA LEU A 329 13.61 28.72 -11.26
C LEU A 329 14.47 29.22 -12.42
N CYS A 330 15.75 29.51 -12.17
CA CYS A 330 16.71 29.86 -13.22
C CYS A 330 16.84 28.73 -14.26
N SER A 331 16.83 27.46 -13.84
CA SER A 331 16.94 26.31 -14.74
C SER A 331 15.72 26.13 -15.67
N LYS A 332 14.56 26.67 -15.30
CA LYS A 332 13.32 26.53 -16.08
C LYS A 332 13.22 27.51 -17.24
N LYS A 333 13.98 28.61 -17.22
CA LYS A 333 13.94 29.61 -18.27
C LYS A 333 14.86 29.18 -19.42
N SER A 334 14.31 29.05 -20.62
CA SER A 334 15.11 28.77 -21.81
C SER A 334 15.98 29.98 -22.20
N PRO A 335 17.19 29.77 -22.77
CA PRO A 335 18.04 30.87 -23.26
C PRO A 335 17.35 31.77 -24.29
N LEU A 336 16.46 31.21 -25.12
CA LEU A 336 15.78 31.93 -26.21
C LEU A 336 14.42 32.50 -25.81
N GLU A 337 13.94 32.20 -24.60
CA GLU A 337 12.63 32.63 -24.11
C GLU A 337 12.68 34.06 -23.58
N THR A 338 11.66 34.87 -23.84
CA THR A 338 11.57 36.22 -23.24
C THR A 338 11.20 36.13 -21.75
N TYR A 339 11.42 37.21 -20.99
CA TYR A 339 11.03 37.20 -19.58
C TYR A 339 9.50 37.08 -19.43
N GLU A 340 8.77 37.78 -20.28
CA GLU A 340 7.32 37.85 -20.30
C GLU A 340 6.69 36.49 -20.62
N ASP A 341 7.23 35.77 -21.61
CA ASP A 341 6.78 34.42 -21.95
C ASP A 341 7.06 33.43 -20.81
N PHE A 342 8.22 33.56 -20.16
CA PHE A 342 8.60 32.71 -19.05
C PHE A 342 7.65 32.86 -17.85
N ILE A 343 7.36 34.10 -17.43
CA ILE A 343 6.49 34.33 -16.27
C ILE A 343 5.03 33.92 -16.54
N ALA A 344 4.59 33.96 -17.81
CA ALA A 344 3.25 33.55 -18.22
C ALA A 344 2.98 32.05 -17.96
N LYS A 345 4.03 31.21 -17.86
CA LYS A 345 3.93 29.79 -17.49
C LYS A 345 3.48 29.56 -16.05
N TYR A 346 3.54 30.58 -15.19
CA TYR A 346 3.34 30.46 -13.74
C TYR A 346 2.29 31.46 -13.22
N PRO A 347 1.02 31.36 -13.66
CA PRO A 347 -0.02 32.34 -13.32
C PRO A 347 -0.35 32.39 -11.82
N SER A 348 -0.19 31.27 -11.10
CA SER A 348 -0.39 31.19 -9.64
C SER A 348 0.91 31.39 -8.83
N GLY A 349 1.99 31.75 -9.52
CA GLY A 349 3.31 31.89 -8.96
C GLY A 349 4.14 30.60 -9.02
N PRO A 350 5.47 30.74 -9.06
CA PRO A 350 6.40 29.62 -9.32
C PRO A 350 6.58 28.64 -8.15
N ILE A 351 6.33 29.06 -6.90
CA ILE A 351 6.58 28.21 -5.72
C ILE A 351 5.63 27.01 -5.66
N GLN A 352 4.35 27.18 -6.03
CA GLN A 352 3.40 26.06 -6.05
C GLN A 352 3.82 25.01 -7.08
N VAL A 353 4.25 25.46 -8.27
CA VAL A 353 4.72 24.57 -9.33
C VAL A 353 6.00 23.84 -8.91
N PHE A 354 6.92 24.52 -8.23
CA PHE A 354 8.11 23.88 -7.65
C PHE A 354 7.74 22.69 -6.77
N PHE A 355 6.87 22.89 -5.77
CA PHE A 355 6.50 21.82 -4.84
C PHE A 355 5.67 20.73 -5.51
N ALA A 356 4.83 21.07 -6.48
CA ALA A 356 4.07 20.09 -7.25
C ALA A 356 4.99 19.16 -8.06
N GLU A 357 5.98 19.71 -8.77
CA GLU A 357 6.98 18.93 -9.49
C GLU A 357 7.83 18.09 -8.53
N LYS A 358 8.38 18.71 -7.49
CA LYS A 358 9.27 18.03 -6.54
C LYS A 358 8.56 16.90 -5.80
N LEU A 359 7.32 17.09 -5.36
CA LEU A 359 6.57 16.03 -4.68
C LEU A 359 6.03 14.97 -5.64
N ALA A 360 5.85 15.28 -6.93
CA ALA A 360 5.61 14.27 -7.95
C ALA A 360 6.85 13.38 -8.16
N GLU A 361 8.05 13.96 -8.22
CA GLU A 361 9.32 13.22 -8.26
C GLU A 361 9.51 12.34 -7.03
N VAL A 362 9.24 12.88 -5.82
CA VAL A 362 9.29 12.11 -4.57
C VAL A 362 8.31 10.94 -4.63
N LYS A 363 7.06 11.18 -5.04
CA LYS A 363 6.05 10.11 -5.17
C LYS A 363 6.46 9.04 -6.17
N GLN A 364 7.08 9.43 -7.29
CA GLN A 364 7.62 8.49 -8.26
C GLN A 364 8.79 7.67 -7.69
N ALA A 365 9.70 8.32 -6.96
CA ALA A 365 10.85 7.67 -6.33
C ALA A 365 10.49 6.75 -5.17
N LEU A 366 9.27 6.89 -4.62
CA LEU A 366 8.71 6.03 -3.57
C LEU A 366 7.79 4.94 -4.12
N ASN A 367 7.50 4.88 -5.43
CA ASN A 367 6.62 3.87 -6.00
C ASN A 367 7.19 2.44 -5.84
N PRO A 368 6.39 1.43 -5.43
CA PRO A 368 4.93 1.42 -5.21
C PRO A 368 4.37 1.82 -3.82
N VAL A 369 5.12 2.47 -2.93
CA VAL A 369 4.57 2.96 -1.65
C VAL A 369 3.44 3.97 -1.90
N GLU A 370 2.23 3.62 -1.47
CA GLU A 370 1.07 4.51 -1.56
C GLU A 370 1.34 5.79 -0.78
N THR A 371 1.40 6.90 -1.52
CA THR A 371 1.68 8.24 -0.99
C THR A 371 0.57 9.19 -1.42
N VAL A 372 -0.13 9.74 -0.42
CA VAL A 372 -1.10 10.83 -0.60
C VAL A 372 -0.42 12.14 -0.20
N VAL A 373 -0.51 13.14 -1.07
CA VAL A 373 0.04 14.47 -0.82
C VAL A 373 -1.12 15.45 -0.70
N ILE A 374 -1.17 16.20 0.39
CA ILE A 374 -2.12 17.29 0.60
C ILE A 374 -1.32 18.58 0.77
N TYR A 375 -1.50 19.54 -0.14
CA TYR A 375 -0.79 20.81 -0.10
C TYR A 375 -1.41 21.79 0.90
N ASP A 376 -0.64 22.79 1.35
CA ASP A 376 -1.12 23.84 2.25
C ASP A 376 -2.28 24.66 1.66
N TYR A 377 -2.35 24.73 0.32
CA TYR A 377 -3.40 25.43 -0.43
C TYR A 377 -4.53 24.52 -0.93
N ASP A 378 -4.54 23.22 -0.60
CA ASP A 378 -5.57 22.30 -1.07
C ASP A 378 -6.91 22.53 -0.36
N LEU A 379 -7.93 22.83 -1.15
CA LEU A 379 -9.30 23.03 -0.68
C LEU A 379 -10.24 21.96 -1.24
N HIS A 380 -11.28 21.64 -0.49
CA HIS A 380 -12.47 20.97 -0.99
C HIS A 380 -13.29 21.92 -1.88
N PRO A 381 -14.25 21.40 -2.68
CA PRO A 381 -15.13 22.23 -3.52
C PRO A 381 -15.91 23.31 -2.73
N ASN A 382 -16.21 23.06 -1.46
CA ASN A 382 -16.84 24.02 -0.54
C ASN A 382 -15.85 25.05 0.05
N ARG A 383 -14.63 25.14 -0.49
CA ARG A 383 -13.52 25.99 -0.04
C ARG A 383 -12.98 25.68 1.37
N ARG A 384 -13.40 24.58 1.99
CA ARG A 384 -12.82 24.11 3.26
C ARG A 384 -11.41 23.54 3.01
N PRO A 385 -10.40 23.87 3.82
CA PRO A 385 -9.10 23.20 3.73
C PRO A 385 -9.24 21.68 3.85
N LYS A 386 -8.49 20.94 3.02
CA LYS A 386 -8.44 19.47 3.14
C LYS A 386 -7.71 19.03 4.40
N ILE A 387 -6.82 19.87 4.93
CA ILE A 387 -6.05 19.64 6.14
C ILE A 387 -5.81 20.95 6.89
N LEU A 388 -5.84 20.91 8.22
CA LEU A 388 -5.40 22.03 9.06
C LEU A 388 -3.89 21.89 9.30
N ILE A 389 -3.07 22.42 8.38
CA ILE A 389 -1.64 22.15 8.38
C ILE A 389 -0.91 22.68 9.64
N ALA A 390 -1.41 23.75 10.26
CA ALA A 390 -0.90 24.24 11.54
C ALA A 390 -1.15 23.25 12.69
N VAL A 391 -2.27 22.51 12.66
CA VAL A 391 -2.55 21.44 13.62
C VAL A 391 -1.57 20.28 13.38
N ALA A 392 -1.36 19.87 12.12
CA ALA A 392 -0.37 18.85 11.78
C ALA A 392 1.05 19.24 12.23
N GLY A 393 1.42 20.51 12.03
CA GLY A 393 2.66 21.08 12.53
C GLY A 393 2.80 21.11 14.05
N HIS A 394 1.72 21.37 14.78
CA HIS A 394 1.71 21.33 16.24
C HIS A 394 1.87 19.91 16.77
N VAL A 395 1.04 18.97 16.30
CA VAL A 395 1.01 17.60 16.84
C VAL A 395 2.27 16.81 16.48
N SER A 396 2.90 17.12 15.35
CA SER A 396 4.18 16.51 14.94
C SER A 396 5.40 17.03 15.69
N GLY A 397 5.26 18.13 16.43
CA GLY A 397 6.36 18.78 17.12
C GLY A 397 7.12 19.84 16.32
N ALA A 398 6.75 20.06 15.06
CA ALA A 398 7.45 20.99 14.19
C ALA A 398 7.40 22.43 14.70
N ALA A 399 6.22 22.94 15.06
CA ALA A 399 6.08 24.31 15.56
C ALA A 399 4.92 24.43 16.53
N PHE A 400 5.03 25.31 17.52
CA PHE A 400 3.94 25.54 18.45
C PHE A 400 2.88 26.43 17.82
N PHE A 401 1.65 25.93 17.74
CA PHE A 401 0.49 26.67 17.24
C PHE A 401 -0.21 27.45 18.38
N TYR A 402 -0.20 28.77 18.27
CA TYR A 402 -0.89 29.70 19.16
C TYR A 402 -2.26 30.04 18.59
N HIS A 403 -3.30 29.70 19.37
CA HIS A 403 -4.68 30.04 19.04
C HIS A 403 -5.00 31.47 19.50
N PRO A 404 -5.93 32.17 18.83
CA PRO A 404 -6.57 33.34 19.42
C PRO A 404 -7.27 32.93 20.75
N PRO A 405 -7.31 33.79 21.78
CA PRO A 405 -8.01 33.50 23.03
C PRO A 405 -9.48 33.13 22.80
N GLU A 406 -10.03 32.20 23.59
CA GLU A 406 -11.45 31.77 23.51
C GLU A 406 -12.44 32.93 23.65
N GLU A 407 -12.09 33.97 24.40
CA GLU A 407 -12.87 35.22 24.58
C GLU A 407 -13.03 36.01 23.26
N ALA A 408 -12.16 35.80 22.27
CA ALA A 408 -12.34 36.34 20.92
C ALA A 408 -13.30 35.50 20.04
N ILE A 409 -13.72 34.33 20.53
CA ILE A 409 -14.59 33.37 19.86
C ILE A 409 -15.99 33.36 20.52
N GLY A 410 -16.09 33.70 21.81
CA GLY A 410 -17.33 33.81 22.56
C GLY A 410 -17.46 35.14 23.29
N GLU A 411 -18.47 35.91 22.88
CA GLU A 411 -19.14 37.00 23.63
C GLU A 411 -18.73 38.48 23.37
N LEU A 412 -19.76 39.23 22.91
CA LEU A 412 -19.94 40.68 23.01
C LEU A 412 -19.19 41.62 22.04
N ALA A 413 -19.35 41.40 20.74
CA ALA A 413 -19.49 42.51 19.78
C ALA A 413 -20.38 42.07 18.60
N PRO A 414 -21.26 42.95 18.05
CA PRO A 414 -22.04 42.60 16.87
C PRO A 414 -21.08 42.21 15.74
N ARG A 415 -21.25 40.96 15.27
CA ARG A 415 -20.43 40.31 14.25
C ARG A 415 -20.14 41.27 13.11
N ASN A 416 -18.88 41.68 12.97
CA ASN A 416 -18.36 41.97 11.65
C ASN A 416 -17.85 40.63 11.09
N PRO A 417 -18.57 39.96 10.15
CA PRO A 417 -18.20 38.65 9.64
C PRO A 417 -16.83 38.62 8.93
N GLU A 418 -16.25 39.80 8.69
CA GLU A 418 -15.03 39.99 7.89
C GLU A 418 -13.71 39.79 8.63
N LYS A 419 -13.69 39.61 9.97
CA LYS A 419 -12.42 39.50 10.74
C LYS A 419 -12.34 38.25 11.62
N LYS A 420 -12.32 37.06 11.01
CA LYS A 420 -11.85 35.85 11.73
C LYS A 420 -10.35 35.98 11.97
N ARG A 421 -9.91 36.06 13.23
CA ARG A 421 -8.48 36.02 13.60
C ARG A 421 -7.94 34.61 13.36
N ALA A 422 -6.90 34.48 12.55
CA ALA A 422 -6.17 33.25 12.36
C ALA A 422 -5.13 33.05 13.47
N GLY A 423 -4.90 31.81 13.89
CA GLY A 423 -3.79 31.48 14.78
C GLY A 423 -2.44 31.56 14.06
N LEU A 424 -1.36 31.50 14.84
CA LEU A 424 0.02 31.62 14.36
C LEU A 424 0.85 30.42 14.83
N SER A 425 1.67 29.84 13.95
CA SER A 425 2.68 28.85 14.33
C SER A 425 4.06 29.49 14.44
N LEU A 426 4.80 29.20 15.51
CA LEU A 426 6.19 29.63 15.67
C LEU A 426 7.11 28.42 15.83
N HIS A 427 8.10 28.33 14.94
CA HIS A 427 9.12 27.29 14.93
C HIS A 427 10.21 27.60 15.96
N PRO A 428 10.73 26.62 16.72
CA PRO A 428 11.77 26.85 17.71
C PRO A 428 13.06 27.49 17.16
N LYS A 429 13.39 27.18 15.90
CA LYS A 429 14.59 27.70 15.25
C LYS A 429 14.33 28.94 14.39
N TYR A 430 13.14 29.03 13.79
CA TYR A 430 12.84 30.01 12.74
C TYR A 430 11.81 31.04 13.15
N GLY A 431 11.16 30.92 14.31
CA GLY A 431 10.04 31.78 14.66
C GLY A 431 8.97 31.66 13.58
N GLY A 432 8.57 32.76 12.96
CA GLY A 432 7.70 32.75 11.79
C GLY A 432 8.42 32.72 10.43
N TYR A 433 9.75 32.60 10.37
CA TYR A 433 10.55 32.52 9.14
C TYR A 433 10.57 31.12 8.51
N PHE A 434 9.40 30.52 8.36
CA PHE A 434 9.21 29.26 7.65
C PHE A 434 7.83 29.24 6.99
N ALA A 435 7.55 28.21 6.19
CA ALA A 435 6.19 27.93 5.74
C ALA A 435 5.96 26.43 5.61
N TYR A 436 4.82 25.95 6.08
CA TYR A 436 4.33 24.62 5.74
C TYR A 436 4.01 24.55 4.25
N ARG A 437 4.20 23.37 3.64
CA ARG A 437 4.04 23.17 2.19
C ARG A 437 3.13 22.01 1.85
N ALA A 438 3.27 20.91 2.57
CA ALA A 438 2.43 19.75 2.35
C ALA A 438 2.40 18.86 3.58
N VAL A 439 1.44 17.95 3.59
CA VAL A 439 1.46 16.74 4.40
C VAL A 439 1.47 15.54 3.46
N LEU A 440 2.42 14.64 3.69
CA LEU A 440 2.49 13.34 3.04
C LEU A 440 1.88 12.30 3.98
N ILE A 441 0.94 11.51 3.48
CA ILE A 441 0.28 10.44 4.23
C ILE A 441 0.63 9.12 3.57
N PHE A 442 1.00 8.14 4.40
CA PHE A 442 1.34 6.78 3.99
C PHE A 442 0.33 5.81 4.61
N PRO A 443 -0.82 5.55 3.96
CA PRO A 443 -1.93 4.83 4.58
C PRO A 443 -1.57 3.42 5.07
N ASN A 444 -0.60 2.78 4.42
CA ASN A 444 -0.17 1.40 4.68
C ASN A 444 1.14 1.31 5.48
N VAL A 445 1.68 2.43 5.94
CA VAL A 445 2.91 2.47 6.76
C VAL A 445 2.53 2.91 8.17
N LEU A 446 2.63 1.98 9.11
CA LEU A 446 2.25 2.20 10.49
C LEU A 446 3.45 2.65 11.32
N LEU A 447 3.25 3.67 12.14
CA LEU A 447 4.19 4.04 13.19
C LEU A 447 4.12 3.00 14.32
N PRO A 448 5.24 2.65 14.96
CA PRO A 448 5.25 1.76 16.11
C PRO A 448 4.29 2.21 17.23
N THR A 449 3.81 1.27 18.04
CA THR A 449 2.90 1.58 19.15
C THR A 449 3.55 2.47 20.21
N ASP A 450 4.86 2.37 20.38
CA ASP A 450 5.70 3.18 21.27
C ASP A 450 6.17 4.50 20.64
N PHE A 451 5.90 4.75 19.36
CA PHE A 451 6.18 6.04 18.73
C PHE A 451 5.37 7.15 19.42
N LYS A 452 6.08 8.20 19.83
CA LYS A 452 5.51 9.42 20.40
C LYS A 452 6.08 10.62 19.69
N GLU A 453 5.21 11.52 19.27
CA GLU A 453 5.61 12.80 18.72
C GLU A 453 6.36 13.63 19.78
N GLN A 454 7.36 14.36 19.33
CA GLN A 454 7.98 15.37 20.18
C GLN A 454 7.01 16.53 20.33
N ARG A 455 6.92 17.10 21.54
CA ARG A 455 6.09 18.28 21.76
C ARG A 455 6.84 19.52 21.27
N ALA A 456 6.20 20.30 20.40
CA ALA A 456 6.75 21.60 20.01
C ALA A 456 6.91 22.49 21.25
N PRO A 457 8.06 23.18 21.42
CA PRO A 457 8.26 24.04 22.57
C PRO A 457 7.43 25.32 22.46
N MET A 458 6.75 25.68 23.55
CA MET A 458 6.05 26.96 23.66
C MET A 458 7.07 28.08 23.91
N LEU A 459 7.32 28.88 22.88
CA LEU A 459 8.27 30.00 22.89
C LEU A 459 7.74 31.23 23.63
N LEU A 460 6.43 31.51 23.54
CA LEU A 460 5.79 32.68 24.15
C LEU A 460 5.10 32.27 25.46
N LYS A 461 5.70 32.66 26.59
CA LYS A 461 5.30 32.18 27.93
C LYS A 461 4.14 32.93 28.58
N THR A 462 3.75 34.10 28.08
CA THR A 462 2.67 34.91 28.66
C THR A 462 1.57 35.14 27.63
N VAL A 463 0.32 35.24 28.09
CA VAL A 463 -0.86 35.44 27.23
C VAL A 463 -0.71 36.72 26.41
N GLU A 464 -0.18 37.79 27.01
CA GLU A 464 0.01 39.08 26.34
C GLU A 464 0.95 38.96 25.14
N LYS A 465 2.03 38.19 25.27
CA LYS A 465 2.98 37.95 24.16
C LYS A 465 2.35 37.08 23.07
N GLN A 466 1.55 36.10 23.45
CA GLN A 466 0.81 35.26 22.50
C GLN A 466 -0.18 36.11 21.70
N ASP A 467 -0.93 36.96 22.38
CA ASP A 467 -1.88 37.88 21.78
C ASP A 467 -1.22 38.92 20.88
N GLU A 468 -0.10 39.49 21.31
CA GLU A 468 0.69 40.43 20.50
C GLU A 468 1.17 39.76 19.21
N ALA A 469 1.69 38.53 19.28
CA ALA A 469 2.17 37.80 18.11
C ALA A 469 1.02 37.47 17.13
N VAL A 470 -0.13 37.02 17.65
CA VAL A 470 -1.33 36.77 16.84
C VAL A 470 -1.86 38.06 16.23
N GLU A 471 -1.83 39.17 16.96
CA GLU A 471 -2.26 40.48 16.48
C GLU A 471 -1.36 41.00 15.35
N LEU A 472 -0.04 40.90 15.52
CA LEU A 472 0.94 41.24 14.48
C LEU A 472 0.71 40.39 13.22
N TYR A 473 0.43 39.10 13.37
CA TYR A 473 0.14 38.22 12.25
C TYR A 473 -1.14 38.60 11.51
N ASN A 474 -2.23 38.92 12.23
CA ASN A 474 -3.51 39.21 11.57
C ASN A 474 -3.56 40.62 10.95
N ASN A 475 -2.96 41.62 11.61
CA ASN A 475 -3.14 43.02 11.24
C ASN A 475 -1.89 43.67 10.65
N LYS A 476 -0.71 43.04 10.70
CA LYS A 476 0.56 43.61 10.24
C LYS A 476 1.51 42.58 9.60
N TRP A 477 0.97 41.52 8.99
CA TRP A 477 1.79 40.43 8.42
C TRP A 477 2.81 40.90 7.38
N TRP A 478 2.50 41.95 6.61
CA TRP A 478 3.38 42.49 5.57
C TRP A 478 4.64 43.15 6.15
N GLU A 479 4.60 43.63 7.40
CA GLU A 479 5.79 44.15 8.10
C GLU A 479 6.73 43.02 8.52
N GLY A 480 6.25 41.77 8.56
CA GLY A 480 7.04 40.59 8.90
C GLY A 480 7.42 40.45 10.38
N LYS A 481 7.10 41.44 11.24
CA LYS A 481 7.50 41.48 12.66
C LYS A 481 7.03 40.29 13.50
N PHE A 482 5.86 39.71 13.17
CA PHE A 482 5.38 38.50 13.87
C PHE A 482 6.36 37.33 13.74
N ARG A 483 7.24 37.33 12.72
CA ARG A 483 8.21 36.27 12.49
C ARG A 483 9.36 36.30 13.49
N ASP A 484 9.63 37.46 14.08
CA ASP A 484 10.64 37.64 15.13
C ASP A 484 10.17 37.16 16.51
N CYS A 485 8.87 36.88 16.67
CA CYS A 485 8.34 36.34 17.92
C CYS A 485 8.98 34.97 18.23
N GLY A 486 9.50 34.81 19.44
CA GLY A 486 10.19 33.59 19.88
C GLY A 486 11.70 33.55 19.59
N ASP A 487 12.31 34.71 19.31
CA ASP A 487 13.76 34.90 19.18
C ASP A 487 14.43 33.94 18.17
N PRO A 488 14.04 34.00 16.88
CA PRO A 488 14.51 33.05 15.88
C PRO A 488 16.01 33.17 15.61
N VAL A 489 16.64 32.00 15.46
CA VAL A 489 18.08 31.85 15.19
C VAL A 489 18.38 32.10 13.70
N GLU A 490 17.52 31.59 12.82
CA GLU A 490 17.66 31.74 11.37
C GLU A 490 16.44 32.47 10.79
N LYS A 491 16.70 33.47 9.95
CA LYS A 491 15.69 34.37 9.39
C LYS A 491 15.74 34.37 7.87
N TYR A 492 14.64 34.79 7.26
CA TYR A 492 14.64 35.12 5.83
C TYR A 492 15.63 36.24 5.52
N SER A 493 16.25 36.18 4.35
CA SER A 493 17.02 37.31 3.84
C SER A 493 16.11 38.53 3.65
N ALA A 494 16.71 39.73 3.58
CA ALA A 494 15.95 40.94 3.28
C ALA A 494 15.20 40.83 1.93
N PHE A 495 15.80 40.14 0.95
CA PHE A 495 15.19 39.91 -0.35
C PHE A 495 14.00 38.92 -0.27
N GLN A 496 14.18 37.79 0.39
CA GLN A 496 13.14 36.79 0.62
C GLN A 496 11.95 37.36 1.41
N LEU A 497 12.22 38.17 2.45
CA LEU A 497 11.18 38.86 3.20
C LEU A 497 10.41 39.83 2.31
N LYS A 498 11.11 40.66 1.52
CA LYS A 498 10.49 41.57 0.56
C LYS A 498 9.63 40.83 -0.46
N TYR A 499 10.07 39.67 -0.93
CA TYR A 499 9.31 38.83 -1.85
C TYR A 499 7.99 38.35 -1.23
N PHE A 500 8.03 37.78 -0.02
CA PHE A 500 6.83 37.24 0.63
C PHE A 500 5.88 38.31 1.14
N SER A 501 6.40 39.48 1.54
CA SER A 501 5.59 40.65 1.91
C SER A 501 4.98 41.38 0.71
N SER A 502 5.43 41.08 -0.52
CA SER A 502 4.87 41.67 -1.74
C SER A 502 3.66 40.89 -2.25
N LEU A 503 2.72 41.61 -2.87
CA LEU A 503 1.58 41.02 -3.57
C LEU A 503 2.06 40.10 -4.72
N PRO A 504 1.34 39.00 -5.02
CA PRO A 504 1.73 38.04 -6.05
C PRO A 504 2.11 38.66 -7.40
N ASN A 505 1.35 39.65 -7.87
CA ASN A 505 1.60 40.34 -9.15
C ASN A 505 2.87 41.21 -9.16
N LYS A 506 3.42 41.59 -7.99
CA LYS A 506 4.65 42.38 -7.85
C LYS A 506 5.90 41.53 -7.66
N ARG A 507 5.73 40.22 -7.44
CA ARG A 507 6.84 39.31 -7.10
C ARG A 507 7.77 39.06 -8.28
N TRP A 508 7.25 39.02 -9.51
CA TRP A 508 8.07 38.81 -10.69
C TRP A 508 9.08 39.94 -10.92
N GLU A 509 8.69 41.21 -10.73
CA GLU A 509 9.65 42.32 -10.85
C GLU A 509 10.83 42.18 -9.87
N LEU A 510 10.61 41.60 -8.68
CA LEU A 510 11.70 41.34 -7.73
C LEU A 510 12.64 40.24 -8.21
N LEU A 511 12.12 39.20 -8.87
CA LEU A 511 12.90 38.07 -9.37
C LEU A 511 13.64 38.36 -10.68
N LYS A 512 13.32 39.45 -11.37
CA LYS A 512 13.85 39.78 -12.70
C LYS A 512 15.38 39.68 -12.76
N HIS A 513 16.08 40.19 -11.74
CA HIS A 513 17.54 40.15 -11.64
C HIS A 513 18.16 38.75 -11.47
N TRP A 514 17.38 37.68 -11.27
CA TRP A 514 17.89 36.30 -11.23
C TRP A 514 18.20 35.72 -12.62
N PHE A 515 17.77 36.39 -13.68
CA PHE A 515 17.85 35.89 -15.06
C PHE A 515 18.78 36.71 -15.98
N TYR A 516 19.56 37.64 -15.42
CA TYR A 516 20.51 38.49 -16.14
C TYR A 516 21.93 38.33 -15.62
#